data_AF-A0A6I7ZI26-F1
#
_entry.id   AF-A0A6I7ZI26-F1
#
_cell.length_a   1.000
_cell.length_b   1.000
_cell.length_c   1.000
_cell.angle_alpha   90.00
_cell.angle_beta   90.00
_cell.angle_gamma   90.00
#
_symmetry.space_group_name_H-M   'P 1'
#
loop_
_entity.id
_entity.type
_entity.pdbx_description
1 polymer ?
#
loop_
_entity_poly.entity_id
_entity_poly.type
_entity_poly.pdbx_seq_one_letter_code
_entity_poly.pdbx_strand_id
1 'polypeptide(L)'
;MFNKEVDLLPNTETALQYGLVLRGKICYFMSYRLGERSMDCSSFVFRSLIAAGFLPKNAFIGNTETLFGLNGTLLKEINRNDVRRGDLWVAGYAGASLGSAGHTGWFLKDIYGDALHCTYSKGCQNIAVTKAIGWMGDYSGLPVRYFRVKNTSVSGPCENSSQQRILSIDGSWGPATTRRLQEMLNCSIKDGIISGQIVNRANQFIPSVRFGYGGSNVIRALQILLRVSSDGNFGPITCLALQQRMGTIADGMISPESDCVKVLQDRLNKGTL
;
A
#
# COMPACT_ATOMS: atom_id res chain seq x y z
N MET A 1 6.32 19.55 -42.13
CA MET A 1 4.96 19.81 -41.62
C MET A 1 4.82 19.00 -40.35
N PHE A 2 4.91 19.65 -39.18
CA PHE A 2 4.88 18.96 -37.89
C PHE A 2 3.46 18.46 -37.62
N ASN A 3 3.29 17.14 -37.48
CA ASN A 3 2.06 16.55 -36.96
C ASN A 3 1.87 17.07 -35.53
N LYS A 4 0.90 17.97 -35.34
CA LYS A 4 0.32 18.21 -34.01
C LYS A 4 -0.29 16.88 -33.58
N GLU A 5 0.26 16.26 -32.54
CA GLU A 5 -0.53 15.36 -31.71
C GLU A 5 -1.81 16.13 -31.35
N VAL A 6 -2.94 15.64 -31.82
CA VAL A 6 -4.23 16.10 -31.31
C VAL A 6 -4.25 15.65 -29.87
N ASP A 7 -4.08 16.59 -28.92
CA ASP A 7 -4.27 16.34 -27.50
C ASP A 7 -5.71 15.85 -27.30
N LEU A 8 -5.89 14.53 -27.36
CA LEU A 8 -7.14 13.88 -27.03
C LEU A 8 -7.43 14.23 -25.57
N LEU A 9 -8.61 14.83 -25.33
CA LEU A 9 -9.06 15.14 -23.98
C LEU A 9 -8.97 13.88 -23.10
N PRO A 10 -8.52 14.01 -21.84
CA PRO A 10 -8.45 12.89 -20.91
C PRO A 10 -9.78 12.14 -20.82
N ASN A 11 -9.74 10.81 -20.80
CA ASN A 11 -10.94 9.99 -20.85
C ASN A 11 -10.87 8.84 -19.84
N THR A 12 -11.93 8.69 -19.03
CA THR A 12 -12.03 7.61 -18.05
C THR A 12 -12.04 6.23 -18.70
N GLU A 13 -12.52 6.09 -19.94
CA GLU A 13 -12.46 4.79 -20.63
C GLU A 13 -11.00 4.35 -20.87
N THR A 14 -10.07 5.27 -21.16
CA THR A 14 -8.64 4.96 -21.25
C THR A 14 -8.09 4.45 -19.92
N ALA A 15 -8.54 5.02 -18.79
CA ALA A 15 -8.16 4.55 -17.45
C ALA A 15 -8.68 3.14 -17.17
N LEU A 16 -9.92 2.85 -17.57
CA LEU A 16 -10.51 1.52 -17.45
C LEU A 16 -9.78 0.51 -18.33
N GLN A 17 -9.49 0.85 -19.59
CA GLN A 17 -8.76 -0.03 -20.52
C GLN A 17 -7.35 -0.35 -20.01
N TYR A 18 -6.65 0.64 -19.44
CA TYR A 18 -5.36 0.41 -18.79
C TYR A 18 -5.43 -0.71 -17.74
N GLY A 19 -6.47 -0.73 -16.90
CA GLY A 19 -6.65 -1.82 -15.94
C GLY A 19 -7.10 -3.13 -16.58
N LEU A 20 -8.03 -3.09 -17.53
CA LEU A 20 -8.55 -4.29 -18.20
C LEU A 20 -7.45 -5.10 -18.90
N VAL A 21 -6.48 -4.44 -19.55
CA VAL A 21 -5.36 -5.13 -20.21
C VAL A 21 -4.34 -5.72 -19.25
N LEU A 22 -4.30 -5.25 -18.00
CA LEU A 22 -3.40 -5.70 -16.93
C LEU A 22 -4.00 -6.81 -16.06
N ARG A 23 -5.26 -7.18 -16.28
CA ARG A 23 -5.92 -8.29 -15.58
C ARG A 23 -5.09 -9.57 -15.66
N GLY A 24 -4.86 -10.19 -14.50
CA GLY A 24 -4.07 -11.42 -14.39
C GLY A 24 -2.56 -11.27 -14.62
N LYS A 25 -2.03 -10.06 -14.83
CA LYS A 25 -0.61 -9.81 -15.17
C LYS A 25 0.19 -9.12 -14.06
N ILE A 26 -0.48 -8.67 -12.99
CA ILE A 26 0.11 -7.86 -11.94
C ILE A 26 -0.06 -8.58 -10.59
N CYS A 27 0.97 -8.49 -9.73
CA CYS A 27 0.94 -8.96 -8.36
C CYS A 27 0.63 -7.83 -7.37
N TYR A 28 -0.20 -8.14 -6.37
CA TYR A 28 -0.50 -7.17 -5.31
C TYR A 28 0.67 -7.05 -4.38
N PHE A 29 1.26 -5.86 -4.33
CA PHE A 29 2.44 -5.66 -3.51
C PHE A 29 2.59 -4.20 -3.11
N MET A 30 2.12 -3.87 -1.90
CA MET A 30 2.17 -2.49 -1.40
C MET A 30 3.61 -1.96 -1.24
N SER A 31 4.57 -2.83 -0.92
CA SER A 31 5.96 -2.41 -0.69
C SER A 31 6.79 -2.25 -1.98
N TYR A 32 6.30 -2.76 -3.10
CA TYR A 32 6.89 -2.63 -4.44
C TYR A 32 5.79 -2.20 -5.42
N ARG A 33 4.88 -1.34 -4.93
CA ARG A 33 3.69 -0.83 -5.64
C ARG A 33 4.00 -0.05 -6.91
N LEU A 34 5.27 0.33 -7.09
CA LEU A 34 5.78 1.05 -8.25
C LEU A 34 6.55 0.14 -9.22
N GLY A 35 6.61 -1.17 -8.97
CA GLY A 35 7.26 -2.12 -9.88
C GLY A 35 6.55 -2.27 -11.22
N GLU A 36 7.21 -2.89 -12.19
CA GLU A 36 6.67 -3.12 -13.54
C GLU A 36 5.52 -4.14 -13.54
N ARG A 37 5.61 -5.16 -12.67
CA ARG A 37 4.62 -6.24 -12.53
C ARG A 37 3.93 -6.25 -11.17
N SER A 38 3.97 -5.14 -10.44
CA SER A 38 3.40 -5.03 -9.11
C SER A 38 2.75 -3.69 -8.85
N MET A 39 1.57 -3.72 -8.25
CA MET A 39 0.77 -2.54 -7.89
C MET A 39 0.03 -2.79 -6.58
N ASP A 40 -0.45 -1.73 -5.97
CA ASP A 40 -1.52 -1.79 -4.96
C ASP A 40 -2.77 -1.04 -5.44
N CYS A 41 -3.83 -1.03 -4.63
CA CYS A 41 -5.11 -0.40 -4.97
C CYS A 41 -4.94 1.04 -5.47
N SER A 42 -4.23 1.86 -4.69
CA SER A 42 -3.99 3.26 -4.99
C SER A 42 -3.01 3.47 -6.16
N SER A 43 -1.92 2.68 -6.24
CA SER A 43 -0.93 2.83 -7.30
C SER A 43 -1.53 2.47 -8.65
N PHE A 44 -2.43 1.50 -8.68
CA PHE A 44 -3.23 1.18 -9.84
C PHE A 44 -4.09 2.37 -10.28
N VAL A 45 -4.84 3.01 -9.38
CA VAL A 45 -5.68 4.17 -9.72
C VAL A 45 -4.84 5.34 -10.22
N PHE A 46 -3.76 5.70 -9.53
CA PHE A 46 -2.85 6.76 -9.99
C PHE A 46 -2.26 6.46 -11.36
N ARG A 47 -1.79 5.24 -11.61
CA ARG A 47 -1.24 4.84 -12.92
C ARG A 47 -2.30 4.87 -14.02
N SER A 48 -3.53 4.47 -13.73
CA SER A 48 -4.62 4.58 -14.70
C SER A 48 -4.99 6.04 -15.02
N LEU A 49 -4.94 6.94 -14.03
CA LEU A 49 -5.16 8.37 -14.24
C LEU A 49 -4.05 9.00 -15.10
N ILE A 50 -2.80 8.59 -14.88
CA ILE A 50 -1.64 9.00 -15.70
C ILE A 50 -1.80 8.46 -17.13
N ALA A 51 -2.10 7.17 -17.29
CA ALA A 51 -2.29 6.54 -18.60
C ALA A 51 -3.43 7.18 -19.41
N ALA A 52 -4.44 7.72 -18.72
CA ALA A 52 -5.58 8.40 -19.31
C ALA A 52 -5.38 9.92 -19.52
N GLY A 53 -4.23 10.49 -19.16
CA GLY A 53 -3.94 11.91 -19.35
C GLY A 53 -4.54 12.86 -18.30
N PHE A 54 -5.21 12.35 -17.26
CA PHE A 54 -5.73 13.19 -16.17
C PHE A 54 -4.62 13.73 -15.27
N LEU A 55 -3.51 13.00 -15.19
CA LEU A 55 -2.30 13.37 -14.46
C LEU A 55 -1.08 13.35 -15.41
N PRO A 56 -0.09 14.24 -15.22
CA PRO A 56 1.16 14.23 -15.98
C PRO A 56 1.87 12.87 -15.95
N LYS A 57 2.65 12.56 -16.99
CA LYS A 57 3.43 11.30 -17.08
C LYS A 57 4.39 11.10 -15.89
N ASN A 58 4.91 12.18 -15.35
CA ASN A 58 5.80 12.22 -14.18
C ASN A 58 5.06 12.55 -12.87
N ALA A 59 3.72 12.52 -12.86
CA ALA A 59 2.96 12.79 -11.66
C ALA A 59 3.30 11.77 -10.57
N PHE A 60 3.31 12.26 -9.34
CA PHE A 60 3.57 11.44 -8.19
C PHE A 60 2.48 10.38 -8.00
N ILE A 61 2.91 9.12 -7.82
CA ILE A 61 2.01 8.00 -7.53
C ILE A 61 1.82 7.92 -6.01
N GLY A 62 0.85 8.67 -5.51
CA GLY A 62 0.49 8.73 -4.09
C GLY A 62 -0.27 7.49 -3.60
N ASN A 63 -0.82 7.53 -2.39
CA ASN A 63 -1.60 6.47 -1.74
C ASN A 63 -3.10 6.83 -1.61
N THR A 64 -3.90 6.01 -0.91
CA THR A 64 -5.33 6.26 -0.69
C THR A 64 -5.62 7.64 -0.06
N GLU A 65 -4.76 8.13 0.84
CA GLU A 65 -4.90 9.47 1.43
C GLU A 65 -4.72 10.58 0.39
N THR A 66 -3.67 10.48 -0.43
CA THR A 66 -3.48 11.46 -1.50
C THR A 66 -4.60 11.42 -2.53
N LEU A 67 -5.25 10.26 -2.71
CA LEU A 67 -6.41 10.12 -3.58
C LEU A 67 -7.64 10.83 -2.99
N PHE A 68 -7.88 10.74 -1.68
CA PHE A 68 -8.87 11.60 -1.00
C PHE A 68 -8.55 13.08 -1.18
N GLY A 69 -7.27 13.46 -1.11
CA GLY A 69 -6.79 14.82 -1.34
C GLY A 69 -7.04 15.37 -2.75
N LEU A 70 -7.36 14.53 -3.73
CA LEU A 70 -7.75 14.98 -5.07
C LEU A 70 -9.22 15.44 -5.15
N ASN A 71 -10.02 15.26 -4.09
CA ASN A 71 -11.35 15.83 -4.02
C ASN A 71 -11.30 17.36 -4.06
N GLY A 72 -12.20 17.96 -4.83
CA GLY A 72 -12.22 19.41 -5.07
C GLY A 72 -11.29 19.83 -6.23
N THR A 73 -10.22 19.09 -6.51
CA THR A 73 -9.33 19.32 -7.66
C THR A 73 -9.76 18.47 -8.85
N LEU A 74 -9.10 17.33 -9.09
CA LEU A 74 -9.42 16.39 -10.17
C LEU A 74 -10.71 15.62 -9.91
N LEU A 75 -10.98 15.30 -8.65
CA LEU A 75 -12.13 14.51 -8.25
C LEU A 75 -13.26 15.41 -7.78
N LYS A 76 -14.49 15.04 -8.15
CA LYS A 76 -15.72 15.61 -7.59
C LYS A 76 -16.47 14.50 -6.88
N GLU A 77 -16.68 14.64 -5.59
CA GLU A 77 -17.52 13.71 -4.83
C GLU A 77 -18.96 13.70 -5.37
N ILE A 78 -19.54 12.51 -5.44
CA ILE A 78 -20.90 12.24 -5.93
C ILE A 78 -21.66 11.36 -4.94
N ASN A 79 -22.99 11.32 -5.07
CA ASN A 79 -23.79 10.41 -4.26
C ASN A 79 -23.67 8.98 -4.78
N ARG A 80 -23.89 8.02 -3.88
CA ARG A 80 -23.94 6.58 -4.20
C ARG A 80 -24.84 6.25 -5.39
N ASN A 81 -25.99 6.93 -5.48
CA ASN A 81 -26.99 6.67 -6.53
C ASN A 81 -26.60 7.28 -7.90
N ASP A 82 -25.62 8.18 -7.93
CA ASP A 82 -25.14 8.83 -9.14
C ASP A 82 -23.99 8.05 -9.81
N VAL A 83 -23.52 6.98 -9.16
CA VAL A 83 -22.41 6.14 -9.61
C VAL A 83 -22.72 5.52 -10.96
N ARG A 84 -21.78 5.67 -11.89
CA ARG A 84 -21.81 5.02 -13.21
C ARG A 84 -20.40 4.60 -13.62
N ARG A 85 -20.32 3.88 -14.74
CA ARG A 85 -19.05 3.49 -15.35
C ARG A 85 -18.10 4.67 -15.48
N GLY A 86 -16.85 4.48 -15.08
CA GLY A 86 -15.79 5.50 -15.13
C GLY A 86 -15.73 6.40 -13.89
N ASP A 87 -16.67 6.28 -12.95
CA ASP A 87 -16.50 6.84 -11.62
C ASP A 87 -15.55 5.94 -10.79
N LEU A 88 -15.02 6.48 -9.70
CA LEU A 88 -14.13 5.78 -8.77
C LEU A 88 -14.70 5.78 -7.35
N TRP A 89 -14.30 4.80 -6.55
CA TRP A 89 -14.54 4.83 -5.12
C TRP A 89 -13.23 4.94 -4.36
N VAL A 90 -13.31 5.50 -3.16
CA VAL A 90 -12.24 5.44 -2.17
C VAL A 90 -12.88 5.04 -0.85
N ALA A 91 -12.46 3.90 -0.32
CA ALA A 91 -12.89 3.35 0.94
C ALA A 91 -11.83 3.57 2.02
N GLY A 92 -12.28 3.87 3.23
CA GLY A 92 -11.45 4.19 4.38
C GLY A 92 -11.74 5.58 4.95
N TYR A 93 -11.22 5.85 6.14
CA TYR A 93 -11.34 7.15 6.80
C TYR A 93 -10.26 8.11 6.27
N ALA A 94 -10.67 9.27 5.74
CA ALA A 94 -9.70 10.29 5.35
C ALA A 94 -8.86 10.71 6.57
N GLY A 95 -7.54 10.74 6.40
CA GLY A 95 -6.55 10.91 7.48
C GLY A 95 -6.11 9.62 8.17
N ALA A 96 -6.70 8.46 7.83
CA ALA A 96 -6.44 7.17 8.48
C ALA A 96 -6.53 5.94 7.55
N SER A 97 -6.46 6.14 6.23
CA SER A 97 -6.55 5.10 5.16
C SER A 97 -5.20 4.69 4.60
N LEU A 98 -4.14 4.83 5.40
CA LEU A 98 -2.79 4.43 5.00
C LEU A 98 -2.62 2.91 5.01
N GLY A 99 -1.66 2.44 4.22
CA GLY A 99 -1.39 1.02 4.00
C GLY A 99 -2.65 0.21 3.68
N SER A 100 -3.00 -0.76 4.52
CA SER A 100 -4.11 -1.71 4.30
C SER A 100 -5.47 -1.18 4.75
N ALA A 101 -5.51 0.00 5.38
CA ALA A 101 -6.70 0.60 6.00
C ALA A 101 -7.62 1.33 5.01
N GLY A 102 -7.34 1.24 3.71
CA GLY A 102 -8.16 1.81 2.66
C GLY A 102 -8.14 0.97 1.40
N HIS A 103 -9.09 1.25 0.52
CA HIS A 103 -9.20 0.55 -0.75
C HIS A 103 -9.80 1.44 -1.83
N THR A 104 -9.48 1.20 -3.09
CA THR A 104 -9.92 2.06 -4.18
C THR A 104 -9.92 1.33 -5.51
N GLY A 105 -10.67 1.85 -6.48
CA GLY A 105 -10.74 1.37 -7.84
C GLY A 105 -11.80 2.10 -8.63
N TRP A 106 -12.18 1.49 -9.76
CA TRP A 106 -13.06 2.07 -10.76
C TRP A 106 -14.35 1.28 -10.96
N PHE A 107 -15.48 1.97 -11.07
CA PHE A 107 -16.73 1.34 -11.45
C PHE A 107 -16.73 1.02 -12.95
N LEU A 108 -17.10 -0.22 -13.30
CA LEU A 108 -17.34 -0.63 -14.69
C LEU A 108 -18.80 -0.48 -15.10
N LYS A 109 -19.70 -0.30 -14.13
CA LYS A 109 -21.17 -0.18 -14.24
C LYS A 109 -21.68 0.77 -13.14
N ASP A 110 -22.99 0.73 -12.85
CA ASP A 110 -23.56 1.37 -11.66
C ASP A 110 -23.09 0.73 -10.33
N ILE A 111 -23.58 1.26 -9.21
CA ILE A 111 -23.23 0.81 -7.85
C ILE A 111 -23.51 -0.67 -7.57
N TYR A 112 -24.48 -1.29 -8.27
CA TYR A 112 -24.82 -2.71 -8.11
C TYR A 112 -24.07 -3.62 -9.08
N GLY A 113 -23.32 -3.03 -10.00
CA GLY A 113 -22.58 -3.72 -11.03
C GLY A 113 -21.17 -4.13 -10.62
N ASP A 114 -20.31 -4.16 -11.64
CA ASP A 114 -18.95 -4.66 -11.52
C ASP A 114 -17.95 -3.52 -11.30
N ALA A 115 -16.86 -3.84 -10.63
CA ALA A 115 -15.80 -2.93 -10.21
C ALA A 115 -14.43 -3.49 -10.64
N LEU A 116 -13.53 -2.60 -11.04
CA LEU A 116 -12.16 -2.89 -11.46
C LEU A 116 -11.18 -2.33 -10.44
N HIS A 117 -10.37 -3.19 -9.84
CA HIS A 117 -9.44 -2.78 -8.79
C HIS A 117 -8.26 -3.72 -8.65
N CYS A 118 -7.23 -3.22 -8.00
CA CYS A 118 -6.05 -3.99 -7.61
C CYS A 118 -6.26 -4.50 -6.17
N THR A 119 -6.36 -5.81 -5.96
CA THR A 119 -6.69 -6.40 -4.65
C THR A 119 -5.74 -7.49 -4.19
N TYR A 120 -5.44 -7.49 -2.88
CA TYR A 120 -4.64 -8.49 -2.21
C TYR A 120 -5.22 -9.90 -2.34
N SER A 121 -6.55 -10.05 -2.24
CA SER A 121 -7.24 -11.35 -2.24
C SER A 121 -7.09 -12.15 -3.55
N LYS A 122 -6.48 -11.56 -4.59
CA LYS A 122 -6.18 -12.20 -5.87
C LYS A 122 -4.68 -12.39 -6.14
N GLY A 123 -3.81 -12.11 -5.17
CA GLY A 123 -2.38 -12.43 -5.22
C GLY A 123 -1.67 -11.91 -6.48
N CYS A 124 -1.16 -12.81 -7.32
CA CYS A 124 -0.51 -12.47 -8.60
C CYS A 124 -1.45 -12.30 -9.81
N GLN A 125 -2.75 -12.21 -9.57
CA GLN A 125 -3.79 -11.92 -10.57
C GLN A 125 -4.62 -10.70 -10.12
N ASN A 126 -3.95 -9.67 -9.60
CA ASN A 126 -4.57 -8.72 -8.67
C ASN A 126 -5.46 -7.64 -9.30
N ILE A 127 -5.29 -7.32 -10.59
CA ILE A 127 -6.24 -6.46 -11.29
C ILE A 127 -7.45 -7.32 -11.61
N ALA A 128 -8.48 -7.14 -10.81
CA ALA A 128 -9.63 -8.01 -10.75
C ALA A 128 -10.90 -7.24 -11.14
N VAL A 129 -11.82 -7.99 -11.74
CA VAL A 129 -13.21 -7.56 -11.91
C VAL A 129 -14.03 -8.31 -10.89
N THR A 130 -14.72 -7.59 -10.03
CA THR A 130 -15.54 -8.11 -8.93
C THR A 130 -16.88 -7.38 -8.90
N LYS A 131 -17.83 -7.80 -8.06
CA LYS A 131 -18.97 -6.94 -7.74
C LYS A 131 -18.50 -5.76 -6.92
N ALA A 132 -19.05 -4.57 -7.16
CA ALA A 132 -18.69 -3.41 -6.37
C ALA A 132 -19.03 -3.61 -4.88
N ILE A 133 -20.32 -3.82 -4.58
CA ILE A 133 -20.77 -4.09 -3.21
C ILE A 133 -20.12 -5.38 -2.71
N GLY A 134 -19.54 -5.29 -1.51
CA GLY A 134 -18.80 -6.36 -0.85
C GLY A 134 -17.31 -6.41 -1.18
N TRP A 135 -16.83 -5.71 -2.20
CA TRP A 135 -15.40 -5.69 -2.59
C TRP A 135 -14.78 -4.30 -2.56
N MET A 136 -15.57 -3.25 -2.37
CA MET A 136 -15.05 -1.88 -2.24
C MET A 136 -14.31 -1.65 -0.91
N GLY A 137 -14.45 -2.56 0.05
CA GLY A 137 -14.00 -2.41 1.44
C GLY A 137 -15.18 -2.27 2.42
N ASP A 138 -16.38 -2.10 1.89
CA ASP A 138 -17.66 -2.05 2.60
C ASP A 138 -17.97 -3.35 3.37
N TYR A 139 -17.58 -4.52 2.84
CA TYR A 139 -17.69 -5.78 3.59
C TYR A 139 -16.90 -5.75 4.92
N SER A 140 -15.75 -5.07 4.92
CA SER A 140 -14.92 -4.88 6.11
C SER A 140 -15.37 -3.69 6.98
N GLY A 141 -16.54 -3.10 6.69
CA GLY A 141 -17.09 -1.97 7.43
C GLY A 141 -16.41 -0.63 7.15
N LEU A 142 -15.57 -0.51 6.11
CA LEU A 142 -14.95 0.76 5.76
C LEU A 142 -15.99 1.71 5.15
N PRO A 143 -15.98 3.01 5.51
CA PRO A 143 -16.81 4.00 4.83
C PRO A 143 -16.35 4.12 3.37
N VAL A 144 -17.29 4.17 2.43
CA VAL A 144 -17.00 4.27 1.00
C VAL A 144 -17.50 5.61 0.47
N ARG A 145 -16.60 6.36 -0.18
CA ARG A 145 -16.91 7.62 -0.86
C ARG A 145 -16.78 7.42 -2.36
N TYR A 146 -17.59 8.14 -3.13
CA TYR A 146 -17.72 7.98 -4.58
C TYR A 146 -17.34 9.26 -5.28
N PHE A 147 -16.60 9.17 -6.38
CA PHE A 147 -16.07 10.34 -7.06
C PHE A 147 -16.18 10.21 -8.58
N ARG A 148 -16.48 11.33 -9.22
CA ARG A 148 -16.39 11.53 -10.66
C ARG A 148 -15.11 12.26 -10.99
N VAL A 149 -14.37 11.76 -11.98
CA VAL A 149 -13.20 12.46 -12.53
C VAL A 149 -13.69 13.65 -13.36
N LYS A 150 -13.18 14.84 -13.07
CA LYS A 150 -13.44 16.02 -13.91
C LYS A 150 -12.69 15.87 -15.23
N ASN A 151 -13.30 16.29 -16.33
CA ASN A 151 -12.68 16.24 -17.66
C ASN A 151 -11.63 17.35 -17.85
N THR A 152 -10.56 17.29 -17.05
CA THR A 152 -9.45 18.24 -17.03
C THR A 152 -8.18 17.51 -16.58
N SER A 153 -7.04 17.94 -17.10
CA SER A 153 -5.75 17.56 -16.53
C SER A 153 -5.40 18.49 -15.38
N VAL A 154 -4.77 17.96 -14.33
CA VAL A 154 -4.25 18.74 -13.20
C VAL A 154 -2.80 18.35 -12.92
N SER A 155 -2.03 19.19 -12.24
CA SER A 155 -0.61 18.89 -11.91
C SER A 155 -0.41 17.63 -11.03
N GLY A 156 -1.48 17.13 -10.42
CA GLY A 156 -1.45 15.98 -9.51
C GLY A 156 -1.00 16.34 -8.11
N PRO A 157 -0.98 15.38 -7.18
CA PRO A 157 -0.48 15.62 -5.83
C PRO A 157 1.04 15.84 -5.87
N CYS A 158 1.54 16.77 -5.07
CA CYS A 158 2.96 16.92 -4.83
C CYS A 158 3.46 15.84 -3.84
N GLU A 159 4.76 15.54 -3.88
CA GLU A 159 5.42 14.62 -2.93
C GLU A 159 5.33 15.19 -1.51
N ASN A 160 4.28 14.85 -0.77
CA ASN A 160 4.20 15.20 0.65
C ASN A 160 4.85 14.07 1.45
N SER A 161 6.16 14.18 1.62
CA SER A 161 7.04 13.16 2.25
C SER A 161 6.59 12.70 3.65
N SER A 162 5.70 13.43 4.32
CA SER A 162 5.11 13.08 5.62
C SER A 162 4.02 12.00 5.53
N GLN A 163 3.20 11.98 4.49
CA GLN A 163 2.04 11.07 4.38
C GLN A 163 2.38 9.68 3.81
N GLN A 164 3.50 9.54 3.10
CA GLN A 164 3.99 8.23 2.64
C GLN A 164 4.79 7.43 3.68
N ARG A 165 5.26 8.08 4.76
CA ARG A 165 6.10 7.46 5.80
C ARG A 165 5.34 6.86 6.97
N ILE A 166 4.03 7.06 7.02
CA ILE A 166 3.18 6.58 8.12
C ILE A 166 2.66 5.17 7.75
N LEU A 167 3.16 4.18 8.47
CA LEU A 167 2.74 2.78 8.46
C LEU A 167 1.33 2.63 9.02
N SER A 168 0.56 1.69 8.49
CA SER A 168 -0.64 1.17 9.18
C SER A 168 -0.22 0.50 10.49
N ILE A 169 -1.04 0.67 11.53
CA ILE A 169 -0.87 -0.02 12.82
C ILE A 169 -1.73 -1.29 12.78
N ASP A 170 -1.31 -2.26 11.96
CA ASP A 170 -2.04 -3.50 11.70
C ASP A 170 -1.46 -4.72 12.42
N GLY A 171 -0.32 -4.56 13.09
CA GLY A 171 0.35 -5.64 13.81
C GLY A 171 1.03 -6.68 12.90
N SER A 172 0.98 -6.49 11.58
CA SER A 172 1.66 -7.36 10.64
C SER A 172 3.04 -6.83 10.33
N TRP A 173 4.08 -7.63 10.54
CA TRP A 173 5.45 -7.24 10.21
C TRP A 173 5.77 -7.48 8.73
N GLY A 174 5.03 -6.77 7.89
CA GLY A 174 5.18 -6.79 6.44
C GLY A 174 6.35 -5.95 5.93
N PRO A 175 6.59 -5.94 4.60
CA PRO A 175 7.77 -5.31 4.05
C PRO A 175 7.77 -3.77 4.17
N ALA A 176 6.61 -3.13 4.37
CA ALA A 176 6.53 -1.70 4.67
C ALA A 176 7.12 -1.39 6.07
N THR A 177 6.71 -2.14 7.10
CA THR A 177 7.27 -2.05 8.46
C THR A 177 8.78 -2.28 8.42
N THR A 178 9.24 -3.30 7.69
CA THR A 178 10.68 -3.59 7.54
C THR A 178 11.45 -2.49 6.82
N ARG A 179 10.90 -1.91 5.74
CA ARG A 179 11.56 -0.80 5.04
C ARG A 179 11.70 0.42 5.94
N ARG A 180 10.64 0.76 6.67
CA ARG A 180 10.67 1.90 7.59
C ARG A 180 11.65 1.66 8.74
N LEU A 181 11.73 0.42 9.23
CA LEU A 181 12.76 0.03 10.19
C LEU A 181 14.17 0.15 9.61
N GLN A 182 14.39 -0.30 8.37
CA GLN A 182 15.67 -0.14 7.65
C GLN A 182 16.06 1.34 7.50
N GLU A 183 15.10 2.22 7.21
CA GLU A 183 15.33 3.68 7.17
C GLU A 183 15.73 4.23 8.53
N MET A 184 14.97 3.90 9.57
CA MET A 184 15.20 4.39 10.94
C MET A 184 16.51 3.90 11.54
N LEU A 185 16.92 2.68 11.20
CA LEU A 185 18.20 2.10 11.59
C LEU A 185 19.34 2.48 10.64
N ASN A 186 19.09 3.36 9.66
CA ASN A 186 20.06 3.80 8.65
C ASN A 186 20.79 2.66 7.93
N CYS A 187 20.05 1.59 7.59
CA CYS A 187 20.58 0.48 6.80
C CYS A 187 20.92 0.94 5.38
N SER A 188 22.00 0.39 4.81
CA SER A 188 22.37 0.63 3.41
C SER A 188 21.35 0.07 2.41
N ILE A 189 20.66 -1.02 2.79
CA ILE A 189 19.61 -1.68 1.99
C ILE A 189 18.25 -1.41 2.64
N LYS A 190 17.31 -0.88 1.86
CA LYS A 190 15.94 -0.48 2.26
C LYS A 190 14.87 -1.18 1.41
N ASP A 191 15.06 -2.47 1.18
CA ASP A 191 14.23 -3.29 0.29
C ASP A 191 12.90 -3.74 0.92
N GLY A 192 12.78 -3.66 2.25
CA GLY A 192 11.65 -4.17 3.02
C GLY A 192 11.77 -5.67 3.35
N ILE A 193 12.93 -6.28 3.16
CA ILE A 193 13.12 -7.73 3.33
C ILE A 193 14.00 -8.03 4.55
N ILE A 194 13.57 -9.02 5.34
CA ILE A 194 14.38 -9.63 6.38
C ILE A 194 15.03 -10.90 5.79
N SER A 195 16.21 -10.74 5.19
CA SER A 195 16.89 -11.78 4.42
C SER A 195 17.67 -12.80 5.26
N GLY A 196 17.92 -13.99 4.68
CA GLY A 196 18.87 -14.97 5.22
C GLY A 196 18.49 -15.54 6.58
N GLN A 197 17.18 -15.64 6.86
CA GLN A 197 16.67 -16.05 8.17
C GLN A 197 16.58 -17.56 8.30
N ILE A 198 17.01 -18.08 9.44
CA ILE A 198 16.75 -19.45 9.86
C ILE A 198 15.31 -19.52 10.41
N VAL A 199 14.52 -20.48 9.91
CA VAL A 199 13.13 -20.70 10.34
C VAL A 199 13.11 -21.00 11.84
N ASN A 200 12.30 -20.26 12.59
CA ASN A 200 12.07 -20.53 14.01
C ASN A 200 10.71 -19.97 14.46
N ARG A 201 10.30 -20.32 15.68
CA ARG A 201 9.00 -19.94 16.24
C ARG A 201 8.76 -18.42 16.25
N ALA A 202 9.81 -17.62 16.40
CA ALA A 202 9.71 -16.16 16.50
C ALA A 202 9.39 -15.48 15.16
N ASN A 203 9.82 -16.06 14.03
CA ASN A 203 9.77 -15.42 12.71
C ASN A 203 8.85 -16.10 11.69
N GLN A 204 8.27 -17.27 12.02
CA GLN A 204 7.48 -18.07 11.08
C GLN A 204 6.23 -17.38 10.50
N PHE A 205 5.68 -16.37 11.20
CA PHE A 205 4.49 -15.63 10.75
C PHE A 205 4.81 -14.24 10.19
N ILE A 206 6.08 -13.89 10.05
CA ILE A 206 6.50 -12.56 9.57
C ILE A 206 6.51 -12.54 8.04
N PRO A 207 5.61 -11.80 7.35
CA PRO A 207 5.51 -11.86 5.89
C PRO A 207 6.72 -11.28 5.15
N SER A 208 7.53 -10.42 5.80
CA SER A 208 8.72 -9.82 5.21
C SER A 208 9.97 -10.69 5.31
N VAL A 209 9.90 -11.86 5.96
CA VAL A 209 11.02 -12.78 6.09
C VAL A 209 11.27 -13.53 4.79
N ARG A 210 12.55 -13.57 4.39
CA ARG A 210 13.06 -14.48 3.36
C ARG A 210 14.01 -15.47 4.01
N PHE A 211 13.57 -16.71 4.09
CA PHE A 211 14.36 -17.78 4.68
C PHE A 211 15.61 -18.10 3.86
N GLY A 212 16.66 -18.51 4.57
CA GLY A 212 17.98 -18.81 4.01
C GLY A 212 19.03 -18.83 5.10
N TYR A 213 20.28 -18.65 4.71
CA TYR A 213 21.42 -18.60 5.62
C TYR A 213 22.11 -17.23 5.54
N GLY A 214 22.92 -16.90 6.55
CA GLY A 214 23.80 -15.72 6.54
C GLY A 214 23.25 -14.47 7.24
N GLY A 215 21.98 -14.42 7.65
CA GLY A 215 21.41 -13.34 8.47
C GLY A 215 21.23 -11.99 7.77
N SER A 216 20.32 -11.16 8.30
CA SER A 216 19.91 -9.88 7.71
C SER A 216 20.62 -8.68 8.34
N ASN A 217 20.97 -7.69 7.52
CA ASN A 217 21.55 -6.43 7.99
C ASN A 217 20.59 -5.61 8.85
N VAL A 218 19.28 -5.60 8.53
CA VAL A 218 18.30 -4.90 9.38
C VAL A 218 18.19 -5.56 10.76
N ILE A 219 18.33 -6.89 10.83
CA ILE A 219 18.27 -7.60 12.10
C ILE A 219 19.55 -7.37 12.91
N ARG A 220 20.73 -7.35 12.27
CA ARG A 220 21.97 -6.94 12.98
C ARG A 220 21.85 -5.55 13.57
N ALA A 221 21.36 -4.59 12.79
CA ALA A 221 21.15 -3.22 13.27
C ALA A 221 20.12 -3.16 14.41
N LEU A 222 19.03 -3.93 14.32
CA LEU A 222 18.05 -4.05 15.38
C LEU A 222 18.64 -4.70 16.64
N GLN A 223 19.42 -5.76 16.50
CA GLN A 223 20.08 -6.44 17.63
C GLN A 223 21.07 -5.52 18.34
N ILE A 224 21.83 -4.70 17.61
CA ILE A 224 22.70 -3.66 18.18
C ILE A 224 21.85 -2.65 18.98
N LEU A 225 20.74 -2.16 18.43
CA LEU A 225 19.83 -1.26 19.14
C LEU A 225 19.27 -1.89 20.42
N LEU A 226 18.94 -3.18 20.36
CA LEU A 226 18.39 -3.96 21.48
C LEU A 226 19.46 -4.43 22.48
N ARG A 227 20.75 -4.21 22.19
CA ARG A 227 21.89 -4.67 23.01
C ARG A 227 21.90 -6.19 23.24
N VAL A 228 21.58 -6.95 22.19
CA VAL A 228 21.69 -8.42 22.16
C VAL A 228 22.74 -8.86 21.13
N SER A 229 23.09 -10.14 21.13
CA SER A 229 24.02 -10.70 20.13
C SER A 229 23.56 -10.41 18.70
N SER A 230 24.46 -9.90 17.85
CA SER A 230 24.16 -9.42 16.50
C SER A 230 24.44 -10.47 15.42
N ASP A 231 23.78 -11.62 15.49
CA ASP A 231 23.95 -12.72 14.53
C ASP A 231 23.19 -12.52 13.20
N GLY A 232 22.31 -11.51 13.13
CA GLY A 232 21.46 -11.21 11.98
C GLY A 232 20.24 -12.12 11.82
N ASN A 233 19.98 -13.04 12.75
CA ASN A 233 18.78 -13.89 12.75
C ASN A 233 17.77 -13.38 13.78
N PHE A 234 16.52 -13.22 13.36
CA PHE A 234 15.41 -12.86 14.22
C PHE A 234 14.91 -14.11 14.93
N GLY A 235 15.61 -14.47 16.01
CA GLY A 235 15.30 -15.58 16.88
C GLY A 235 14.61 -15.15 18.19
N PRO A 236 14.30 -16.12 19.09
CA PRO A 236 13.59 -15.86 20.33
C PRO A 236 14.24 -14.78 21.22
N ILE A 237 15.57 -14.74 21.30
CA ILE A 237 16.31 -13.74 22.09
C ILE A 237 16.04 -12.32 21.56
N THR A 238 16.15 -12.12 20.25
CA THR A 238 15.87 -10.83 19.61
C THR A 238 14.39 -10.45 19.73
N CYS A 239 13.49 -11.41 19.59
CA CYS A 239 12.05 -11.19 19.73
C CYS A 239 11.66 -10.74 21.14
N LEU A 240 12.14 -11.44 22.17
CA LEU A 240 11.89 -11.08 23.57
C LEU A 240 12.42 -9.69 23.90
N ALA A 241 13.65 -9.37 23.45
CA ALA A 241 14.22 -8.04 23.65
C ALA A 241 13.43 -6.94 22.94
N LEU A 242 12.93 -7.21 21.72
CA LEU A 242 12.05 -6.28 21.02
C LEU A 242 10.74 -6.05 21.78
N GLN A 243 10.08 -7.12 22.21
CA GLN A 243 8.83 -7.05 22.98
C GLN A 243 9.00 -6.27 24.28
N GLN A 244 10.10 -6.50 25.00
CA GLN A 244 10.45 -5.73 26.19
C GLN A 244 10.63 -4.24 25.87
N ARG A 245 11.34 -3.91 24.79
CA ARG A 245 11.52 -2.50 24.36
C ARG A 245 10.19 -1.84 23.98
N MET A 246 9.28 -2.59 23.36
CA MET A 246 7.95 -2.12 23.00
C MET A 246 7.00 -2.05 24.20
N GLY A 247 7.35 -2.64 25.34
CA GLY A 247 6.49 -2.67 26.53
C GLY A 247 5.28 -3.59 26.36
N THR A 248 5.40 -4.62 25.50
CA THR A 248 4.35 -5.60 25.25
C THR A 248 4.66 -6.93 25.94
N ILE A 249 3.71 -7.87 25.91
CA ILE A 249 3.94 -9.23 26.41
C ILE A 249 5.14 -9.85 25.69
N ALA A 250 6.07 -10.39 26.47
CA ALA A 250 7.30 -11.01 25.97
C ALA A 250 7.11 -12.54 25.84
N ASP A 251 6.34 -12.96 24.83
CA ASP A 251 6.05 -14.38 24.54
C ASP A 251 7.07 -15.04 23.57
N GLY A 252 8.02 -14.25 23.05
CA GLY A 252 9.06 -14.70 22.13
C GLY A 252 8.57 -15.00 20.71
N MET A 253 7.35 -14.57 20.35
CA MET A 253 6.76 -14.77 19.02
C MET A 253 6.20 -13.47 18.43
N ILE A 254 6.39 -13.28 17.13
CA ILE A 254 5.57 -12.34 16.36
C ILE A 254 4.41 -13.11 15.73
N SER A 255 3.20 -12.91 16.25
CA SER A 255 1.95 -13.43 15.68
C SER A 255 1.59 -12.74 14.35
N PRO A 256 0.70 -13.30 13.51
CA PRO A 256 0.25 -12.66 12.26
C PRO A 256 -0.29 -11.23 12.46
N GLU A 257 -0.97 -11.02 13.58
CA GLU A 257 -1.35 -9.72 14.12
C GLU A 257 -0.75 -9.60 15.53
N SER A 258 0.33 -8.83 15.68
CA SER A 258 1.13 -8.74 16.90
C SER A 258 1.04 -7.34 17.52
N ASP A 259 0.69 -7.27 18.80
CA ASP A 259 0.70 -6.00 19.54
C ASP A 259 2.09 -5.39 19.61
N CYS A 260 3.14 -6.22 19.70
CA CYS A 260 4.53 -5.76 19.60
C CYS A 260 4.79 -5.01 18.29
N VAL A 261 4.26 -5.53 17.17
CA VAL A 261 4.41 -4.91 15.86
C VAL A 261 3.55 -3.66 15.73
N LYS A 262 2.34 -3.63 16.31
CA LYS A 262 1.51 -2.41 16.36
C LYS A 262 2.26 -1.27 17.05
N VAL A 263 2.87 -1.54 18.20
CA VAL A 263 3.68 -0.54 18.91
C VAL A 263 4.91 -0.14 18.10
N LEU A 264 5.59 -1.10 17.47
CA LEU A 264 6.72 -0.81 16.57
C LEU A 264 6.31 0.11 15.42
N GLN A 265 5.16 -0.16 14.77
CA GLN A 265 4.64 0.65 13.68
C GLN A 265 4.32 2.08 14.13
N ASP A 266 3.64 2.26 15.27
CA ASP A 266 3.38 3.57 15.86
C ASP A 266 4.67 4.35 16.16
N ARG A 267 5.65 3.67 16.73
CA ARG A 267 6.98 4.22 17.04
C ARG A 267 7.75 4.64 15.79
N LEU A 268 7.77 3.80 14.76
CA LEU A 268 8.38 4.09 13.46
C LEU A 268 7.71 5.30 12.76
N ASN A 269 6.41 5.49 12.94
CA ASN A 269 5.67 6.65 12.44
C ASN A 269 6.08 7.94 13.16
N LYS A 270 6.30 7.86 14.47
CA LYS A 270 6.78 8.96 15.31
C LYS A 270 8.28 9.23 15.17
N GLY A 271 9.02 8.37 14.48
CA GLY A 271 10.47 8.47 14.35
C GLY A 271 11.22 8.16 15.65
N THR A 272 10.61 7.35 16.52
CA THR A 272 11.18 6.95 17.82
C THR A 272 11.32 5.43 17.84
N LEU A 273 12.48 4.86 18.15
CA LEU A 273 12.69 3.41 18.26
C LEU A 273 13.05 3.00 19.69
#